data_AF-A0A2H5ZVY0-F1
#
_entry.id   AF-A0A2H5ZVY0-F1
#
_cell.length_a   1.000
_cell.length_b   1.000
_cell.length_c   1.000
_cell.angle_alpha   90.00
_cell.angle_beta   90.00
_cell.angle_gamma   90.00
#
_symmetry.space_group_name_H-M   'P 1'
#
loop_
_entity.id
_entity.type
_entity.pdbx_description
1 polymer ?
#
loop_
_entity_poly.entity_id
_entity_poly.type
_entity_poly.pdbx_seq_one_letter_code
_entity_poly.pdbx_strand_id
1 'polypeptide(L)'
;MLRGDLVVWVDTDIRNMHPKFVYGLVGPLLREERILFVKGYYRRPVQIGDRLYETGGGRVTELVARPLLNLFFPELSGLIQPLAGEYAGRREALEQIPFFTGYGVETGMLIDLLNRFGLGAIGQVDLEQRVHRNQSLQSLSLMAFQIVQVVARRLEDRLGTPLVDPAARTLKLIRHEAGQLSLEEREVVEAERPPMATVPEYQARRAAAVASG
;
A
#
# COMPACT_ATOMS: atom_id res chain seq x y z
N MET A 1 -2.18 -22.08 3.59
CA MET A 1 -1.35 -21.20 4.44
C MET A 1 0.01 -21.10 3.79
N LEU A 2 0.50 -19.89 3.53
CA LEU A 2 1.86 -19.69 3.01
C LEU A 2 2.87 -20.07 4.11
N ARG A 3 3.97 -20.74 3.74
CA ARG A 3 5.02 -21.19 4.66
C ARG A 3 6.35 -20.44 4.51
N GLY A 4 6.55 -19.75 3.39
CA GLY A 4 7.84 -19.10 3.11
C GLY A 4 8.14 -17.95 4.04
N ASP A 5 9.41 -17.79 4.42
CA ASP A 5 9.88 -16.72 5.31
C ASP A 5 9.90 -15.35 4.64
N LEU A 6 9.90 -15.32 3.31
CA LEU A 6 9.66 -14.12 2.50
C LEU A 6 8.28 -14.21 1.86
N VAL A 7 7.53 -13.12 1.94
CA VAL A 7 6.24 -12.97 1.27
C VAL A 7 6.38 -11.92 0.19
N VAL A 8 5.93 -12.25 -1.01
CA VAL A 8 5.98 -11.37 -2.18
C VAL A 8 4.55 -11.16 -2.67
N TRP A 9 4.14 -9.91 -2.80
CA TRP A 9 2.90 -9.48 -3.44
C TRP A 9 3.22 -8.93 -4.81
N VAL A 10 2.43 -9.36 -5.80
CA VAL A 10 2.50 -8.89 -7.18
C VAL A 10 1.06 -8.78 -7.69
N ASP A 11 0.72 -7.63 -8.25
CA ASP A 11 -0.62 -7.42 -8.82
C ASP A 11 -0.89 -8.40 -9.96
N THR A 12 -2.11 -8.93 -10.00
CA THR A 12 -2.53 -9.89 -11.02
C THR A 12 -2.99 -9.23 -12.32
N ASP A 13 -3.08 -7.89 -12.35
CA ASP A 13 -3.54 -7.10 -13.50
C ASP A 13 -2.40 -6.54 -14.38
N ILE A 14 -1.14 -6.92 -14.09
CA ILE A 14 0.04 -6.54 -14.86
C ILE A 14 0.04 -7.26 -16.21
N ARG A 15 0.07 -6.48 -17.30
CA ARG A 15 0.05 -7.03 -18.67
C ARG A 15 1.42 -7.48 -19.16
N ASN A 16 2.49 -6.83 -18.71
CA ASN A 16 3.86 -7.10 -19.10
C ASN A 16 4.64 -7.78 -17.96
N MET A 17 4.11 -8.92 -17.47
CA MET A 17 4.74 -9.66 -16.38
C MET A 17 6.18 -10.03 -16.72
N HIS A 18 7.10 -9.73 -15.82
CA HIS A 18 8.54 -9.96 -15.96
C HIS A 18 9.09 -10.64 -14.70
N PRO A 19 10.03 -11.60 -14.78
CA PRO A 19 10.52 -12.30 -13.58
C PRO A 19 11.11 -11.38 -12.50
N LYS A 20 11.60 -10.19 -12.89
CA LYS A 20 12.12 -9.15 -11.97
C LYS A 20 11.08 -8.68 -10.96
N PHE A 21 9.79 -8.76 -11.28
CA PHE A 21 8.71 -8.48 -10.34
C PHE A 21 8.73 -9.41 -9.11
N VAL A 22 9.43 -10.54 -9.16
CA VAL A 22 9.65 -11.41 -8.00
C VAL A 22 11.10 -11.35 -7.54
N TYR A 23 12.06 -11.72 -8.39
CA TYR A 23 13.45 -11.82 -7.95
C TYR A 23 14.06 -10.46 -7.59
N GLY A 24 13.58 -9.37 -8.20
CA GLY A 24 14.02 -8.01 -7.90
C GLY A 24 13.63 -7.59 -6.49
N LEU A 25 12.41 -7.92 -6.06
CA LEU A 25 11.92 -7.66 -4.69
C LEU A 25 12.64 -8.51 -3.65
N VAL A 26 12.90 -9.77 -3.98
CA VAL A 26 13.57 -10.72 -3.07
C VAL A 26 15.07 -10.44 -2.95
N GLY A 27 15.70 -9.90 -4.00
CA GLY A 27 17.15 -9.64 -4.05
C GLY A 27 17.70 -8.88 -2.82
N PRO A 28 17.18 -7.69 -2.49
CA PRO A 28 17.64 -6.95 -1.31
C PRO A 28 17.40 -7.70 0.01
N LEU A 29 16.26 -8.40 0.14
CA LEU A 29 15.93 -9.20 1.33
C LEU A 29 16.91 -10.37 1.53
N LEU A 30 17.48 -10.94 0.47
CA LEU A 30 18.48 -12.01 0.59
C LEU A 30 19.89 -11.50 0.84
N ARG A 31 20.18 -10.24 0.48
CA ARG A 31 21.54 -9.68 0.52
C ARG A 31 21.82 -8.81 1.72
N GLU A 32 20.77 -8.29 2.35
CA GLU A 32 20.88 -7.32 3.41
C GLU A 32 19.89 -7.68 4.53
N GLU A 33 20.43 -8.09 5.68
CA GLU A 33 19.64 -8.53 6.83
C GLU A 33 18.85 -7.39 7.45
N ARG A 34 19.38 -6.17 7.42
CA ARG A 34 18.69 -5.00 8.00
C ARG A 34 17.41 -4.64 7.24
N ILE A 35 17.29 -5.05 5.98
CA ILE A 35 16.09 -4.79 5.17
C ILE A 35 15.04 -5.86 5.49
N LEU A 36 13.89 -5.39 5.98
CA LEU A 36 12.74 -6.22 6.33
C LEU A 36 11.63 -6.13 5.29
N PHE A 37 11.61 -5.06 4.51
CA PHE A 37 10.58 -4.79 3.50
C PHE A 37 11.17 -4.11 2.27
N VAL A 38 10.71 -4.46 1.08
CA VAL A 38 11.15 -3.90 -0.20
C VAL A 38 9.94 -3.48 -1.03
N LYS A 39 9.91 -2.21 -1.43
CA LYS A 39 8.88 -1.66 -2.33
C LYS A 39 9.40 -1.61 -3.77
N GLY A 40 8.62 -2.13 -4.70
CA GLY A 40 8.89 -1.97 -6.13
C GLY A 40 8.58 -0.54 -6.59
N TYR A 41 9.39 -0.02 -7.50
CA TYR A 41 9.04 1.16 -8.30
C TYR A 41 9.32 0.87 -9.77
N TYR A 42 8.68 1.64 -10.65
CA TYR A 42 8.75 1.43 -12.09
C TYR A 42 8.34 2.70 -12.82
N ARG A 43 8.72 2.76 -14.09
CA ARG A 43 8.20 3.73 -15.05
C ARG A 43 6.82 3.33 -15.51
N ARG A 44 5.95 4.34 -15.68
CA ARG A 44 4.57 4.19 -16.16
C ARG A 44 4.41 4.88 -17.52
N PRO A 45 4.74 4.18 -18.61
CA PRO A 45 4.48 4.71 -19.94
C PRO A 45 2.98 4.79 -20.20
N VAL A 46 2.51 5.97 -20.56
CA VAL A 46 1.13 6.19 -21.03
C VAL A 46 1.19 6.56 -22.50
N GLN A 47 0.46 5.79 -23.30
CA GLN A 47 0.31 6.11 -24.72
C GLN A 47 -0.80 7.14 -24.89
N ILE A 48 -0.45 8.31 -25.42
CA ILE A 48 -1.39 9.38 -25.80
C ILE A 48 -1.22 9.61 -27.30
N GLY A 49 -2.17 9.11 -28.10
CA GLY A 49 -2.01 9.03 -29.56
C GLY A 49 -0.85 8.11 -29.94
N ASP A 50 0.02 8.56 -30.84
CA ASP A 50 1.21 7.82 -31.28
C ASP A 50 2.45 8.05 -30.39
N ARG A 51 2.31 8.78 -29.28
CA ARG A 51 3.43 9.12 -28.39
C ARG A 51 3.32 8.44 -27.04
N LEU A 52 4.44 7.91 -26.58
CA LEU A 52 4.64 7.42 -25.22
C LEU A 52 5.10 8.58 -24.33
N TYR A 53 4.31 8.88 -23.31
CA TYR A 53 4.66 9.83 -22.26
C TYR A 53 5.05 9.06 -21.00
N GLU A 54 6.19 9.41 -20.40
CA GLU A 54 6.47 9.01 -19.02
C GLU A 54 5.59 9.86 -18.10
N THR A 55 4.51 9.26 -17.60
CA THR A 55 3.81 9.82 -16.45
C THR A 55 4.57 9.33 -15.20
N GLY A 56 4.71 10.17 -14.17
CA GLY A 56 5.35 9.78 -12.90
C GLY A 56 4.59 8.67 -12.16
N GLY A 57 4.22 8.90 -10.90
CA GLY A 57 3.32 8.03 -10.16
C GLY A 57 1.89 8.02 -10.71
N GLY A 58 1.04 7.17 -10.11
CA GLY A 58 -0.40 7.25 -10.34
C GLY A 58 -0.96 8.57 -9.82
N ARG A 59 -2.11 9.02 -10.35
CA ARG A 59 -2.79 10.25 -9.90
C ARG A 59 -2.93 10.32 -8.37
N VAL A 60 -3.33 9.23 -7.72
CA VAL A 60 -3.47 9.18 -6.26
C VAL A 60 -2.10 9.16 -5.56
N THR A 61 -1.11 8.52 -6.14
CA THR A 61 0.28 8.57 -5.65
C THR A 61 0.78 10.01 -5.60
N GLU A 62 0.66 10.73 -6.72
CA GLU A 62 1.22 12.08 -6.87
C GLU A 62 0.42 13.16 -6.15
N LEU A 63 -0.91 13.05 -6.16
CA LEU A 63 -1.79 14.11 -5.65
C LEU A 63 -2.24 13.89 -4.19
N VAL A 64 -2.03 12.69 -3.62
CA VAL A 64 -2.52 12.36 -2.28
C VAL A 64 -1.42 11.73 -1.43
N ALA A 65 -0.93 10.54 -1.80
CA ALA A 65 -0.01 9.80 -0.93
C ALA A 65 1.31 10.55 -0.72
N ARG A 66 1.99 11.00 -1.78
CA ARG A 66 3.26 11.74 -1.66
C ARG A 66 3.10 13.05 -0.88
N PRO A 67 2.09 13.91 -1.15
CA PRO A 67 1.84 15.10 -0.33
C PRO A 67 1.63 14.78 1.15
N LEU A 68 0.78 13.79 1.48
CA LEU A 68 0.52 13.41 2.87
C LEU A 68 1.77 12.87 3.56
N LEU A 69 2.54 12.00 2.90
CA LEU A 69 3.80 11.50 3.45
C LEU A 69 4.80 12.63 3.68
N ASN A 70 4.96 13.57 2.75
CA ASN A 70 5.85 14.72 2.93
C ASN A 70 5.48 15.58 4.14
N LEU A 71 4.18 15.78 4.39
CA LEU A 71 3.70 16.61 5.49
C LEU A 71 3.79 15.92 6.84
N PHE A 72 3.49 14.61 6.90
CA PHE A 72 3.20 13.93 8.17
C PHE A 72 4.20 12.82 8.54
N PHE A 73 4.88 12.25 7.55
CA PHE A 73 5.83 11.15 7.66
C PHE A 73 7.02 11.37 6.71
N PRO A 74 7.77 12.49 6.87
CA PRO A 74 8.77 12.94 5.91
C PRO A 74 9.89 11.91 5.67
N GLU A 75 10.15 11.00 6.60
CA GLU A 75 11.07 9.87 6.45
C GLU A 75 10.69 8.96 5.26
N LEU A 76 9.39 8.84 4.94
CA LEU A 76 8.88 8.05 3.81
C LEU A 76 8.80 8.85 2.50
N SER A 77 9.10 10.15 2.50
CA SER A 77 8.95 11.01 1.32
C SER A 77 9.84 10.62 0.14
N GLY A 78 10.93 9.88 0.41
CA GLY A 78 11.84 9.32 -0.60
C GLY A 78 11.31 8.08 -1.33
N LEU A 79 10.12 7.56 -0.98
CA LEU A 79 9.51 6.46 -1.70
C LEU A 79 8.99 6.91 -3.07
N ILE A 80 9.44 6.24 -4.13
CA ILE A 80 9.11 6.60 -5.52
C ILE A 80 7.67 6.20 -5.85
N GLN A 81 7.23 5.00 -5.45
CA GLN A 81 5.88 4.49 -5.65
C GLN A 81 5.33 3.93 -4.33
N PRO A 82 4.93 4.77 -3.36
CA PRO A 82 4.44 4.31 -2.06
C PRO A 82 3.17 3.44 -2.16
N LEU A 83 2.42 3.55 -3.26
CA LEU A 83 1.20 2.78 -3.52
C LEU A 83 1.40 1.62 -4.51
N ALA A 84 2.64 1.24 -4.86
CA ALA A 84 2.88 0.07 -5.71
C ALA A 84 2.38 -1.21 -5.00
N GLY A 85 1.64 -2.06 -5.72
CA GLY A 85 1.19 -3.38 -5.26
C GLY A 85 2.29 -4.45 -5.32
N GLU A 86 3.42 -4.11 -5.93
CA GLU A 86 4.58 -4.98 -6.06
C GLU A 86 5.56 -4.71 -4.90
N TYR A 87 5.55 -5.60 -3.91
CA TYR A 87 6.41 -5.48 -2.74
C TYR A 87 6.67 -6.83 -2.07
N ALA A 88 7.74 -6.90 -1.28
CA ALA A 88 8.07 -8.09 -0.52
C ALA A 88 8.48 -7.73 0.89
N GLY A 89 8.31 -8.66 1.83
CA GLY A 89 8.81 -8.50 3.18
C GLY A 89 9.13 -9.81 3.86
N ARG A 90 9.93 -9.72 4.91
CA ARG A 90 10.17 -10.82 5.83
C ARG A 90 8.90 -11.07 6.62
N ARG A 91 8.47 -12.32 6.62
CA ARG A 91 7.30 -12.81 7.34
C ARG A 91 7.29 -12.32 8.79
N GLU A 92 8.43 -12.44 9.47
CA GLU A 92 8.58 -12.06 10.88
C GLU A 92 8.26 -10.58 11.14
N ALA A 93 8.57 -9.68 10.19
CA ALA A 93 8.28 -8.26 10.31
C ALA A 93 6.82 -7.95 9.93
N LEU A 94 6.32 -8.60 8.88
CA LEU A 94 4.95 -8.44 8.39
C LEU A 94 3.91 -8.93 9.42
N GLU A 95 4.19 -9.98 10.16
CA GLU A 95 3.27 -10.50 11.19
C GLU A 95 3.16 -9.63 12.43
N GLN A 96 4.08 -8.68 12.57
CA GLN A 96 4.19 -7.79 13.70
C GLN A 96 3.45 -6.45 13.49
N ILE A 97 2.95 -6.16 12.30
CA ILE A 97 2.21 -4.92 12.00
C ILE A 97 0.75 -5.22 11.68
N PRO A 98 -0.18 -4.28 11.97
CA PRO A 98 -1.56 -4.41 11.53
C PRO A 98 -1.69 -4.22 10.01
N PHE A 99 -2.83 -4.63 9.47
CA PHE A 99 -3.14 -4.49 8.04
C PHE A 99 -4.50 -3.83 7.85
N PHE A 100 -4.53 -2.68 7.22
CA PHE A 100 -5.79 -2.12 6.72
C PHE A 100 -6.36 -2.94 5.56
N THR A 101 -7.68 -2.94 5.42
CA THR A 101 -8.38 -3.53 4.28
C THR A 101 -8.58 -2.50 3.18
N GLY A 102 -8.55 -2.94 1.91
CA GLY A 102 -8.80 -2.06 0.78
C GLY A 102 -7.56 -1.26 0.41
N TYR A 103 -7.73 -0.04 -0.09
CA TYR A 103 -6.64 0.75 -0.66
C TYR A 103 -5.75 1.46 0.35
N GLY A 104 -6.10 1.43 1.64
CA GLY A 104 -5.26 1.95 2.72
C GLY A 104 -4.07 1.06 3.08
N VAL A 105 -4.07 -0.20 2.63
CA VAL A 105 -3.11 -1.22 3.07
C VAL A 105 -1.67 -0.84 2.81
N GLU A 106 -1.30 -0.34 1.62
CA GLU A 106 0.08 0.04 1.34
C GLU A 106 0.55 1.23 2.18
N THR A 107 -0.33 2.21 2.41
CA THR A 107 0.04 3.43 3.16
C THR A 107 0.20 3.12 4.64
N GLY A 108 -0.75 2.41 5.23
CA GLY A 108 -0.67 2.02 6.63
C GLY A 108 0.53 1.10 6.89
N MET A 109 0.76 0.12 6.02
CA MET A 109 1.91 -0.79 6.14
C MET A 109 3.24 -0.03 6.14
N LEU A 110 3.43 0.96 5.26
CA LEU A 110 4.66 1.76 5.22
C LEU A 110 4.85 2.58 6.51
N ILE A 111 3.77 3.19 7.02
CA ILE A 111 3.80 3.95 8.28
C ILE A 111 4.12 3.02 9.46
N ASP A 112 3.51 1.84 9.52
CA ASP A 112 3.70 0.89 10.61
C ASP A 112 5.09 0.26 10.60
N LEU A 113 5.63 -0.03 9.42
CA LEU A 113 7.02 -0.47 9.25
C LEU A 113 8.00 0.61 9.70
N LEU A 114 7.77 1.87 9.30
CA LEU A 114 8.60 3.00 9.76
C LEU A 114 8.56 3.10 11.28
N ASN A 115 7.37 3.14 11.88
CA ASN A 115 7.20 3.34 13.31
C ASN A 115 7.82 2.20 14.13
N ARG A 116 7.75 0.96 13.63
CA ARG A 116 8.21 -0.22 14.36
C ARG A 116 9.69 -0.55 14.13
N PHE A 117 10.19 -0.40 12.90
CA PHE A 117 11.52 -0.88 12.50
C PHE A 117 12.44 0.22 11.96
N GLY A 118 11.91 1.43 11.78
CA GLY A 118 12.66 2.56 11.24
C GLY A 118 12.86 2.51 9.72
N LEU A 119 13.25 3.64 9.14
CA LEU A 119 13.45 3.80 7.70
C LEU A 119 14.50 2.83 7.14
N GLY A 120 15.53 2.51 7.93
CA GLY A 120 16.61 1.60 7.53
C GLY A 120 16.15 0.18 7.18
N ALA A 121 14.95 -0.22 7.62
CA ALA A 121 14.34 -1.51 7.33
C ALA A 121 13.60 -1.56 5.99
N ILE A 122 13.42 -0.41 5.32
CA ILE A 122 12.63 -0.27 4.10
C ILE A 122 13.58 -0.04 2.91
N GLY A 123 13.59 -0.96 1.96
CA GLY A 123 14.29 -0.87 0.68
C GLY A 123 13.36 -0.54 -0.48
N GLN A 124 13.95 -0.15 -1.61
CA GLN A 124 13.24 0.06 -2.86
C GLN A 124 14.00 -0.57 -4.03
N VAL A 125 13.30 -1.08 -5.05
CA VAL A 125 13.93 -1.68 -6.23
C VAL A 125 13.23 -1.28 -7.52
N ASP A 126 14.01 -1.01 -8.56
CA ASP A 126 13.50 -0.72 -9.90
C ASP A 126 13.03 -2.01 -10.58
N LEU A 127 11.74 -2.07 -10.88
CA LEU A 127 11.06 -3.14 -11.63
C LEU A 127 10.87 -2.77 -13.11
N GLU A 128 11.58 -1.73 -13.58
CA GLU A 128 11.63 -1.21 -14.93
C GLU A 128 10.32 -0.57 -15.40
N GLN A 129 9.41 -1.37 -15.92
CA GLN A 129 8.19 -0.88 -16.56
C GLN A 129 6.98 -1.69 -16.12
N ARG A 130 5.90 -1.00 -15.77
CA ARG A 130 4.61 -1.63 -15.48
C ARG A 130 3.52 -1.07 -16.38
N VAL A 131 2.81 -1.97 -17.06
CA VAL A 131 1.62 -1.67 -17.87
C VAL A 131 0.42 -2.36 -17.23
N HIS A 132 -0.55 -1.57 -16.80
CA HIS A 132 -1.77 -2.07 -16.18
C HIS A 132 -2.98 -1.20 -16.58
N ARG A 133 -4.18 -1.59 -16.14
CA ARG A 133 -5.42 -0.91 -16.52
C ARG A 133 -5.58 0.44 -15.80
N ASN A 134 -5.99 1.47 -16.54
CA ASN A 134 -6.36 2.75 -15.95
C ASN A 134 -7.70 2.68 -15.21
N GLN A 135 -7.75 3.22 -13.99
CA GLN A 135 -8.97 3.33 -13.20
C GLN A 135 -9.77 4.61 -13.51
N SER A 136 -11.08 4.56 -13.27
CA SER A 136 -11.97 5.73 -13.37
C SER A 136 -11.63 6.78 -12.31
N LEU A 137 -11.95 8.05 -12.57
CA LEU A 137 -11.73 9.12 -11.58
C LEU A 137 -12.52 8.88 -10.29
N GLN A 138 -13.73 8.34 -10.38
CA GLN A 138 -14.55 8.00 -9.21
C GLN A 138 -13.87 6.94 -8.32
N SER A 139 -13.32 5.88 -8.93
CA SER A 139 -12.57 4.85 -8.20
C SER A 139 -11.33 5.42 -7.52
N LEU A 140 -10.63 6.35 -8.19
CA LEU A 140 -9.48 7.04 -7.61
C LEU A 140 -9.87 7.97 -6.45
N SER A 141 -11.05 8.60 -6.50
CA SER A 141 -11.56 9.43 -5.41
C SER A 141 -11.81 8.61 -4.14
N LEU A 142 -12.37 7.40 -4.29
CA LEU A 142 -12.57 6.48 -3.17
C LEU A 142 -11.25 5.99 -2.59
N MET A 143 -10.29 5.64 -3.45
CA MET A 143 -8.93 5.27 -3.06
C MET A 143 -8.22 6.40 -2.30
N ALA A 144 -8.29 7.62 -2.82
CA ALA A 144 -7.74 8.82 -2.17
C ALA A 144 -8.35 9.02 -0.78
N PHE A 145 -9.66 8.87 -0.66
CA PHE A 145 -10.36 9.02 0.61
C PHE A 145 -9.90 7.98 1.65
N GLN A 146 -9.72 6.72 1.26
CA GLN A 146 -9.16 5.68 2.15
C GLN A 146 -7.76 6.02 2.65
N ILE A 147 -6.88 6.46 1.75
CA ILE A 147 -5.50 6.83 2.11
C ILE A 147 -5.49 7.99 3.10
N VAL A 148 -6.34 9.01 2.89
CA VAL A 148 -6.49 10.13 3.84
C VAL A 148 -6.98 9.64 5.21
N GLN A 149 -7.96 8.73 5.25
CA GLN A 149 -8.44 8.16 6.51
C GLN A 149 -7.33 7.40 7.25
N VAL A 150 -6.53 6.59 6.56
CA VAL A 150 -5.41 5.84 7.17
C VAL A 150 -4.36 6.78 7.75
N VAL A 151 -3.98 7.82 6.99
CA VAL A 151 -3.03 8.84 7.46
C VAL A 151 -3.57 9.57 8.68
N ALA A 152 -4.84 10.00 8.64
CA ALA A 152 -5.50 10.64 9.77
C ALA A 152 -5.53 9.72 10.99
N ARG A 153 -5.88 8.44 10.81
CA ARG A 153 -5.90 7.46 11.90
C ARG A 153 -4.55 7.29 12.57
N ARG A 154 -3.48 7.16 11.79
CA ARG A 154 -2.11 7.08 12.34
C ARG A 154 -1.66 8.36 13.01
N LEU A 155 -2.13 9.52 12.55
CA LEU A 155 -1.91 10.80 13.24
C LEU A 155 -2.66 10.85 14.58
N GLU A 156 -3.91 10.38 14.65
CA GLU A 156 -4.66 10.26 15.90
C GLU A 156 -3.92 9.38 16.92
N ASP A 157 -3.45 8.21 16.48
CA ASP A 157 -2.69 7.28 17.32
C ASP A 157 -1.41 7.95 17.86
N ARG A 158 -0.71 8.73 17.02
CA ARG A 158 0.52 9.45 17.40
C ARG A 158 0.25 10.63 18.35
N LEU A 159 -0.85 11.35 18.16
CA LEU A 159 -1.21 12.54 18.94
C LEU A 159 -2.05 12.22 20.19
N GLY A 160 -2.61 11.01 20.28
CA GLY A 160 -3.53 10.61 21.34
C GLY A 160 -4.86 11.38 21.33
N THR A 161 -5.20 12.05 20.23
CA THR A 161 -6.39 12.93 20.12
C THR A 161 -7.12 12.65 18.81
N PRO A 162 -8.46 12.50 18.82
CA PRO A 162 -9.25 12.37 17.60
C PRO A 162 -9.11 13.61 16.69
N LEU A 163 -8.91 13.38 15.40
CA LEU A 163 -8.80 14.42 14.37
C LEU A 163 -10.01 14.41 13.44
N VAL A 164 -10.63 13.24 13.25
CA VAL A 164 -11.73 13.04 12.31
C VAL A 164 -13.00 12.65 13.06
N ASP A 165 -14.14 13.17 12.62
CA ASP A 165 -15.44 12.73 13.13
C ASP A 165 -15.63 11.23 12.86
N PRO A 166 -15.95 10.39 13.87
CA PRO A 166 -16.22 8.97 13.67
C PRO A 166 -17.29 8.65 12.62
N ALA A 167 -18.19 9.61 12.32
CA ALA A 167 -19.22 9.52 11.29
C ALA A 167 -18.73 9.83 9.88
N ALA A 168 -17.52 10.37 9.69
CA ALA A 168 -16.96 10.74 8.38
C ALA A 168 -16.43 9.53 7.59
N ARG A 169 -17.24 8.47 7.47
CA ARG A 169 -16.92 7.23 6.73
C ARG A 169 -17.47 7.22 5.32
N THR A 170 -18.30 8.20 4.97
CA THR A 170 -19.01 8.24 3.70
C THR A 170 -18.44 9.33 2.80
N LEU A 171 -18.12 8.95 1.56
CA LEU A 171 -17.79 9.91 0.51
C LEU A 171 -19.05 10.18 -0.33
N LYS A 172 -19.37 11.46 -0.50
CA LYS A 172 -20.43 11.94 -1.37
C LYS A 172 -19.88 12.17 -2.77
N LEU A 173 -20.32 11.36 -3.74
CA LEU A 173 -19.92 11.44 -5.14
C LEU A 173 -20.98 12.20 -5.94
N ILE A 174 -20.56 13.22 -6.68
CA ILE A 174 -21.44 13.97 -7.57
C ILE A 174 -21.50 13.27 -8.92
N ARG A 175 -22.71 12.97 -9.39
CA ARG A 175 -22.97 12.41 -10.73
C ARG A 175 -23.68 13.40 -11.62
N HIS A 176 -23.26 13.42 -12.88
CA HIS A 176 -23.91 14.14 -13.96
C HIS A 176 -24.34 13.11 -15.01
N GLU A 177 -25.61 12.75 -15.00
CA GLU A 177 -26.18 11.77 -15.93
C GLU A 177 -27.43 12.36 -16.58
N ALA A 178 -27.52 12.29 -17.92
CA ALA A 178 -28.67 12.79 -18.69
C ALA A 178 -29.12 14.23 -18.39
N GLY A 179 -28.18 15.13 -18.06
CA GLY A 179 -28.49 16.53 -17.71
C GLY A 179 -29.02 16.74 -16.29
N GLN A 180 -29.03 15.69 -15.45
CA GLN A 180 -29.41 15.75 -14.05
C GLN A 180 -28.19 15.62 -13.13
N LEU A 181 -28.23 16.36 -12.04
CA LEU A 181 -27.27 16.29 -10.93
C LEU A 181 -27.82 15.35 -9.86
N SER A 182 -27.04 14.36 -9.47
CA SER A 182 -27.39 13.48 -8.35
C SER A 182 -26.20 13.28 -7.40
N LEU A 183 -26.53 12.98 -6.14
CA LEU A 183 -25.56 12.71 -5.10
C LEU A 183 -25.62 11.22 -4.76
N GLU A 184 -24.52 10.51 -4.97
CA GLU A 184 -24.37 9.13 -4.54
C GLU A 184 -23.51 9.08 -3.29
N GLU A 185 -24.03 8.48 -2.22
CA GLU A 185 -23.25 8.23 -1.01
C GLU A 185 -22.59 6.86 -1.09
N ARG A 186 -21.28 6.82 -0.87
CA ARG A 186 -20.49 5.59 -0.77
C ARG A 186 -19.87 5.53 0.60
N GLU A 187 -20.33 4.58 1.41
CA GLU A 187 -19.64 4.23 2.64
C GLU A 187 -18.32 3.56 2.29
N VAL A 188 -17.24 4.08 2.87
CA VAL A 188 -15.88 3.61 2.69
C VAL A 188 -15.40 3.20 4.07
N VAL A 189 -15.69 1.95 4.42
CA VAL A 189 -15.28 1.38 5.71
C VAL A 189 -13.87 0.82 5.57
N GLU A 190 -12.94 1.48 6.23
CA GLU A 190 -11.62 0.94 6.55
C GLU A 190 -11.74 0.01 7.76
N ALA A 191 -11.30 -1.25 7.60
CA ALA A 191 -11.15 -2.18 8.70
C ALA A 191 -9.66 -2.47 8.92
N GLU A 192 -9.22 -2.35 10.17
CA GLU A 192 -7.86 -2.71 10.56
C GLU A 192 -7.84 -4.13 11.10
N ARG A 193 -7.00 -4.98 10.50
CA ARG A 193 -6.71 -6.32 11.00
C ARG A 193 -5.54 -6.24 11.97
N PRO A 194 -5.62 -6.92 13.13
CA PRO A 194 -4.53 -6.90 14.11
C PRO A 194 -3.29 -7.58 13.53
N PRO A 195 -2.10 -7.33 14.09
CA PRO A 195 -0.89 -8.06 13.74
C PRO A 195 -1.14 -9.57 13.77
N MET A 196 -0.75 -10.30 12.72
CA MET A 196 -1.00 -11.74 12.68
C MET A 196 -0.37 -12.50 13.84
N ALA A 197 0.75 -11.99 14.37
CA ALA A 197 1.40 -12.54 15.55
C ALA A 197 0.51 -12.50 16.81
N THR A 198 -0.56 -11.70 16.86
CA THR A 198 -1.50 -11.65 17.99
C THR A 198 -2.77 -12.49 17.78
N VAL A 199 -2.91 -13.15 16.62
CA VAL A 199 -4.09 -13.98 16.32
C VAL A 199 -3.88 -15.40 16.87
N PRO A 200 -4.72 -15.89 17.82
CA PRO A 200 -4.48 -17.17 18.48
C PRO A 200 -4.41 -18.37 17.53
N GLU A 201 -5.31 -18.43 16.53
CA GLU A 201 -5.35 -19.51 15.54
C GLU A 201 -4.08 -19.52 14.67
N TYR A 202 -3.49 -18.35 14.44
CA TYR A 202 -2.25 -18.21 13.70
C TYR A 202 -1.06 -18.74 14.51
N GLN A 203 -0.96 -18.34 15.77
CA GLN A 203 0.08 -18.80 16.70
C GLN A 203 0.04 -20.33 16.83
N ALA A 204 -1.14 -20.92 17.03
CA ALA A 204 -1.31 -22.37 17.15
C ALA A 204 -0.82 -23.11 15.89
N ARG A 205 -1.18 -22.61 14.70
CA ARG A 205 -0.72 -23.21 13.43
C ARG A 205 0.77 -23.05 13.18
N ARG A 206 1.36 -21.92 13.59
CA ARG A 206 2.81 -21.70 13.47
C ARG A 206 3.61 -22.60 14.39
N ALA A 207 3.18 -22.76 15.64
CA ALA A 207 3.81 -23.70 16.56
C ALA A 207 3.79 -25.13 16.00
N ALA A 208 2.67 -25.58 15.44
CA ALA A 208 2.57 -26.90 14.81
C ALA A 208 3.47 -27.05 13.57
N ALA A 209 3.60 -26.00 12.76
CA ALA A 209 4.46 -26.02 11.56
C ALA A 209 5.96 -26.08 11.93
N VAL A 210 6.38 -25.39 12.99
CA VAL A 210 7.77 -25.45 13.50
C VAL A 210 8.08 -26.80 14.13
N ALA A 211 7.12 -27.43 14.81
CA ALA A 211 7.30 -28.74 15.42
C ALA A 211 7.37 -29.92 14.42
N SER A 212 7.07 -29.68 13.13
CA SER A 212 6.98 -30.71 12.09
C SER A 212 8.04 -30.60 10.99
N GLY A 213 8.95 -29.63 11.08
CA GLY A 213 10.10 -29.45 10.18
C GLY A 213 11.41 -29.64 10.91
#